data_AF-A0A2W4N1T3-F1
#
_entry.id   AF-A0A2W4N1T3-F1
#
_cell.length_a   1.000
_cell.length_b   1.000
_cell.length_c   1.000
_cell.angle_alpha   90.00
_cell.angle_beta   90.00
_cell.angle_gamma   90.00
#
_symmetry.space_group_name_H-M   'P 1'
#
loop_
_entity.id
_entity.type
_entity.pdbx_description
1 polymer ?
#
loop_
_entity_poly.entity_id
_entity_poly.type
_entity_poly.pdbx_seq_one_letter_code
_entity_poly.pdbx_strand_id
1 'polypeptide(L)'
;MTEKALIAAVAVALLASFATYDPAEARRSRGKDVIEKHYITDRPVRGFSGFAGGYYCDYRRVPNRQCTVLADGRESCRIVNWTLTQACY
;
A
#
# COMPACT_ATOMS: atom_id res chain seq x y z
N MET A 1 0.78 -49.96 -5.26
CA MET A 1 0.53 -48.55 -5.65
C MET A 1 1.73 -47.75 -5.17
N THR A 2 2.56 -47.30 -6.11
CA THR A 2 3.93 -46.85 -5.89
C THR A 2 3.98 -45.42 -5.36
N GLU A 3 4.88 -45.15 -4.41
CA GLU A 3 5.06 -43.88 -3.66
C GLU A 3 5.12 -42.61 -4.53
N LYS A 4 5.50 -42.75 -5.80
CA LYS A 4 5.57 -41.65 -6.78
C LYS A 4 4.21 -41.00 -7.06
N ALA A 5 3.11 -41.74 -6.92
CA ALA A 5 1.76 -41.24 -7.17
C ALA A 5 1.30 -40.26 -6.07
N LEU A 6 1.78 -40.42 -4.84
CA LEU A 6 1.38 -39.58 -3.70
C LEU A 6 2.06 -38.20 -3.74
N ILE A 7 3.32 -38.16 -4.18
CA ILE A 7 4.11 -36.91 -4.28
C ILE A 7 3.57 -35.99 -5.38
N ALA A 8 3.14 -36.56 -6.51
CA ALA A 8 2.55 -35.80 -7.62
C ALA A 8 1.22 -35.13 -7.22
N ALA A 9 0.42 -35.77 -6.36
CA ALA A 9 -0.86 -35.23 -5.91
C ALA A 9 -0.72 -34.02 -4.97
N VAL A 10 0.32 -33.97 -4.14
CA VAL A 10 0.57 -32.86 -3.21
C VAL A 10 1.06 -31.60 -3.95
N ALA A 11 1.86 -31.77 -5.01
CA ALA A 11 2.37 -30.65 -5.79
C ALA A 11 1.26 -29.87 -6.54
N VAL A 12 0.21 -30.55 -6.98
CA VAL A 12 -0.94 -29.92 -7.67
C VAL A 12 -1.84 -29.16 -6.67
N ALA A 13 -1.99 -29.67 -5.44
CA ALA A 13 -2.80 -29.02 -4.42
C ALA A 13 -2.21 -27.70 -3.91
N LEU A 14 -0.87 -27.58 -3.85
CA LEU A 14 -0.20 -26.37 -3.38
C LEU A 14 -0.27 -25.20 -4.38
N LEU A 15 -0.40 -25.48 -5.68
CA LEU A 15 -0.50 -24.45 -6.72
C LEU A 15 -1.90 -23.84 -6.84
N ALA A 16 -2.95 -24.53 -6.36
CA ALA A 16 -4.32 -24.03 -6.39
C ALA A 16 -4.57 -22.90 -5.38
N SER A 17 -3.75 -22.78 -4.33
CA SER A 17 -3.92 -21.82 -3.23
C SER A 17 -3.61 -20.36 -3.60
N PHE A 18 -2.95 -20.12 -4.73
CA PHE A 18 -2.58 -18.75 -5.17
C PHE A 18 -3.58 -18.14 -6.16
N ALA A 19 -4.61 -18.89 -6.58
CA ALA A 19 -5.51 -18.48 -7.66
C ALA A 19 -6.71 -17.63 -7.22
N THR A 20 -6.86 -17.34 -5.93
CA THR A 20 -8.00 -16.57 -5.38
C THR A 20 -7.57 -15.25 -4.75
N TYR A 21 -6.64 -14.54 -5.38
CA TYR A 21 -6.63 -13.09 -5.21
C TYR A 21 -7.75 -12.53 -6.10
N ASP A 22 -8.92 -12.28 -5.53
CA ASP A 22 -9.97 -11.55 -6.23
C ASP A 22 -9.79 -10.05 -5.93
N PRO A 23 -9.18 -9.27 -6.85
CA PRO A 23 -9.13 -7.83 -6.68
C PRO A 23 -10.49 -7.28 -7.14
N ALA A 24 -11.57 -7.69 -6.50
CA ALA A 24 -12.90 -7.13 -6.75
C ALA A 24 -12.86 -5.59 -6.61
N GLU A 25 -11.94 -5.08 -5.79
CA GLU A 25 -11.59 -3.67 -5.66
C GLU A 25 -10.98 -3.10 -6.96
N ALA A 26 -9.99 -3.76 -7.58
CA ALA A 26 -9.41 -3.31 -8.84
C ALA A 26 -10.39 -3.39 -10.03
N ARG A 27 -11.40 -4.27 -9.96
CA ARG A 27 -12.43 -4.37 -11.00
C ARG A 27 -13.38 -3.17 -10.99
N ARG A 28 -13.63 -2.54 -9.83
CA ARG A 28 -14.47 -1.33 -9.71
C ARG A 28 -13.78 -0.07 -10.24
N SER A 29 -12.44 -0.08 -10.28
CA SER A 29 -11.61 1.01 -10.81
C SER A 29 -11.33 0.93 -12.31
N ARG A 30 -11.76 -0.13 -13.01
CA ARG A 30 -11.51 -0.25 -14.46
C ARG A 30 -12.18 0.90 -15.22
N GLY A 31 -11.37 1.86 -15.67
CA GLY A 31 -11.80 3.02 -16.46
C GLY A 31 -11.95 4.33 -15.67
N LYS A 32 -11.64 4.34 -14.38
CA LYS A 32 -11.66 5.55 -13.55
C LYS A 32 -10.23 6.06 -13.35
N ASP A 33 -10.00 7.35 -13.62
CA ASP A 33 -8.71 7.97 -13.34
C ASP A 33 -8.43 7.95 -11.83
N VAL A 34 -7.23 7.50 -11.46
CA VAL A 34 -6.77 7.58 -10.07
C VAL A 34 -6.51 9.05 -9.75
N ILE A 35 -7.22 9.57 -8.74
CA ILE A 35 -7.05 10.95 -8.29
C ILE A 35 -6.18 10.94 -7.05
N GLU A 36 -4.97 11.49 -7.13
CA GLU A 36 -4.06 11.65 -5.99
C GLU A 36 -3.83 13.13 -5.67
N LYS A 37 -3.87 13.48 -4.38
CA LYS A 37 -3.58 14.83 -3.88
C LYS A 37 -2.63 14.76 -2.69
N HIS A 38 -1.71 15.71 -2.61
CA HIS A 38 -0.74 15.83 -1.52
C HIS A 38 -0.92 17.14 -0.78
N TYR A 39 -0.90 17.07 0.55
CA TYR A 39 -0.97 18.23 1.43
C TYR A 39 0.14 18.18 2.46
N ILE A 40 0.95 19.24 2.53
CA ILE A 40 1.97 19.39 3.56
C ILE A 40 1.31 19.95 4.81
N THR A 41 1.60 19.33 5.95
CA THR A 41 1.02 19.65 7.26
C THR A 41 2.06 19.51 8.36
N ASP A 42 1.98 20.31 9.42
CA ASP A 42 2.96 20.27 10.51
C ASP A 42 2.87 19.00 11.38
N ARG A 43 1.75 18.26 11.26
CA ARG A 43 1.43 17.09 12.08
C ARG A 43 0.73 16.02 11.25
N PRO A 44 0.73 14.75 11.66
CA PRO A 44 0.09 13.68 10.90
C PRO A 44 -1.45 13.79 10.95
N VAL A 45 -2.04 14.55 10.02
CA VAL A 45 -3.49 14.74 9.91
C VAL A 45 -4.18 13.50 9.32
N ARG A 46 -5.47 13.32 9.64
CA ARG A 46 -6.31 12.28 9.03
C ARG A 46 -6.95 12.80 7.75
N GLY A 47 -6.90 12.01 6.69
CA GLY A 47 -7.69 12.23 5.48
C GLY A 47 -9.00 11.45 5.53
N PHE A 48 -9.65 11.36 4.37
CA PHE A 48 -10.89 10.59 4.20
C PHE A 48 -10.57 9.15 3.79
N SER A 49 -11.28 8.19 4.38
CA SER A 49 -11.21 6.77 4.01
C SER A 49 -12.63 6.23 3.88
N GLY A 50 -13.00 5.76 2.69
CA GLY A 50 -14.35 5.30 2.37
C GLY A 50 -14.78 5.60 0.94
N PHE A 51 -16.05 5.32 0.64
CA PHE A 51 -16.61 5.55 -0.70
C PHE A 51 -17.11 7.00 -0.86
N ALA A 52 -16.73 7.65 -1.96
CA ALA A 52 -17.20 8.97 -2.37
C ALA A 52 -17.41 9.00 -3.90
N GLY A 53 -18.60 9.33 -4.37
CA GLY A 53 -18.88 9.48 -5.81
C GLY A 53 -18.56 8.23 -6.65
N GLY A 54 -18.69 7.04 -6.06
CA GLY A 54 -18.36 5.77 -6.70
C GLY A 54 -16.87 5.45 -6.78
N TYR A 55 -16.00 6.26 -6.19
CA TYR A 55 -14.60 5.95 -5.92
C TYR A 55 -14.47 5.44 -4.49
N TYR A 56 -13.54 4.53 -4.25
CA TYR A 56 -13.04 4.35 -2.89
C TYR A 56 -11.82 5.25 -2.73
N CYS A 57 -11.84 6.04 -1.68
CA CYS A 57 -10.76 6.93 -1.34
C CYS A 57 -10.07 6.43 -0.07
N ASP A 58 -8.76 6.56 -0.02
CA ASP A 58 -7.98 6.33 1.19
C ASP A 58 -6.85 7.35 1.33
N TYR A 59 -6.26 7.43 2.52
CA TYR A 59 -5.17 8.36 2.79
C TYR A 59 -3.96 7.70 3.45
N ARG A 60 -2.78 8.25 3.14
CA ARG A 60 -1.51 7.89 3.76
C ARG A 60 -0.89 9.11 4.43
N ARG A 61 -0.22 8.87 5.55
CA ARG A 61 0.54 9.88 6.30
C ARG A 61 2.02 9.57 6.12
N VAL A 62 2.72 10.41 5.36
CA VAL A 62 4.14 10.22 5.03
C VAL A 62 4.97 11.23 5.84
N PRO A 63 5.88 10.77 6.72
CA PRO A 63 6.74 11.68 7.46
C PRO A 63 7.83 12.25 6.56
N ASN A 64 7.95 13.56 6.48
CA ASN A 64 9.05 14.23 5.79
C ASN A 64 10.21 14.43 6.77
N ARG A 65 11.38 13.90 6.44
CA ARG A 65 12.56 13.92 7.31
C ARG A 65 13.61 14.86 6.75
N GLN A 66 14.26 15.59 7.65
CA GLN A 66 15.47 16.33 7.35
C GLN A 66 16.62 15.70 8.14
N CYS A 67 17.69 15.33 7.44
CA CYS A 67 18.87 14.71 8.01
C CYS A 67 20.03 15.71 8.02
N THR A 68 20.79 15.72 9.12
CA THR A 68 22.02 16.50 9.26
C THR A 68 23.15 15.56 9.66
N VAL A 69 24.34 15.76 9.10
CA VAL A 69 25.55 15.02 9.47
C VAL A 69 26.14 15.64 10.74
N LEU A 70 26.41 14.81 11.73
CA LEU A 70 27.04 15.19 12.99
C LEU A 70 28.57 15.23 12.85
N ALA A 71 29.24 15.88 13.81
CA ALA A 71 30.71 16.00 13.82
C ALA A 71 31.45 14.65 13.85
N ASP A 72 30.79 13.59 14.32
CA ASP A 72 31.31 12.22 14.36
C ASP A 72 30.96 11.38 13.11
N GLY A 73 30.40 12.01 12.07
CA GLY A 73 30.05 11.37 10.80
C GLY A 73 28.72 10.61 10.82
N ARG A 74 27.99 10.58 11.94
CA ARG A 74 26.66 9.96 11.99
C ARG A 74 25.59 10.89 11.42
N GLU A 75 24.54 10.32 10.83
CA GLU A 75 23.37 11.08 10.40
C GLU A 75 22.32 11.16 11.52
N SER A 76 21.82 12.37 11.77
CA SER A 76 20.67 12.60 12.64
C SER A 76 19.50 13.08 11.78
N CYS A 77 18.44 12.28 11.71
CA CYS A 77 17.23 12.60 10.96
C CYS A 77 16.08 12.93 11.90
N ARG A 78 15.42 14.07 11.69
CA ARG A 78 14.20 14.44 12.41
C ARG A 78 13.04 14.60 11.45
N ILE A 79 11.83 14.27 11.90
CA ILE A 79 10.61 14.58 11.16
C ILE A 79 10.37 16.09 11.29
N VAL A 80 10.26 16.77 10.15
CA VAL A 80 10.06 18.23 10.11
C VAL A 80 8.63 18.63 9.79
N ASN A 81 7.93 17.82 9.00
CA ASN A 81 6.50 17.95 8.71
C ASN A 81 5.99 16.63 8.10
N TRP A 82 4.74 16.60 7.66
CA TRP A 82 4.05 15.43 7.15
C TRP A 82 3.36 15.74 5.83
N THR A 83 3.40 14.79 4.91
CA THR A 83 2.58 14.79 3.69
C THR A 83 1.38 13.89 3.90
N LEU A 84 0.17 14.47 3.82
CA LEU A 84 -1.07 13.72 3.64
C LEU A 84 -1.24 13.43 2.15
N THR A 85 -1.17 12.17 1.77
CA THR A 85 -1.50 11.71 0.41
C THR A 85 -2.92 11.15 0.42
N GLN A 86 -3.84 11.78 -0.30
CA GLN A 86 -5.21 11.32 -0.49
C GLN A 86 -5.33 10.72 -1.90
N ALA A 87 -5.67 9.44 -2.00
CA ALA A 87 -5.88 8.76 -3.27
C ALA A 87 -7.33 8.27 -3.39
N CYS A 88 -7.91 8.32 -4.59
CA CYS A 88 -9.22 7.77 -4.90
C CYS A 88 -9.15 6.91 -6.17
N TYR A 89 -9.75 5.71 -6.12
CA TYR A 89 -9.74 4.70 -7.17
C TYR A 89 -11.14 4.17 -7.50
#